data_AF-A0A3D5R826-F1
#
_entry.id   AF-A0A3D5R826-F1
#
_cell.length_a   1.000
_cell.length_b   1.000
_cell.length_c   1.000
_cell.angle_alpha   90.00
_cell.angle_beta   90.00
_cell.angle_gamma   90.00
#
_symmetry.space_group_name_H-M   'P 1'
#
loop_
_entity.id
_entity.type
_entity.pdbx_description
1 polymer ?
#
loop_
_entity_poly.entity_id
_entity_poly.type
_entity_poly.pdbx_seq_one_letter_code
_entity_poly.pdbx_strand_id
1 'polypeptide(L)'
;MDFLYEKIAYLNGLLDGMDIDKNGSKEGKALLLVSEILEDIVSIVEDLDVDQEEMEDYVSAIDEDLSSIENEIFDELDDDLDDLDDIEIIEE
;
A
#
# COMPACT_ATOMS: atom_id res chain seq x y z
N MET A 1 -10.99 1.26 -2.21
CA MET A 1 -11.21 -0.10 -2.75
C MET A 1 -12.63 -0.36 -3.25
N ASP A 2 -13.66 0.30 -2.70
CA ASP A 2 -15.09 0.10 -3.02
C ASP A 2 -15.44 0.09 -4.51
N PHE A 3 -14.81 0.95 -5.31
CA PHE A 3 -15.06 1.00 -6.76
C PHE A 3 -14.68 -0.28 -7.51
N LEU A 4 -13.60 -0.96 -7.11
CA LEU A 4 -13.23 -2.24 -7.74
C LEU A 4 -14.20 -3.35 -7.31
N TYR A 5 -14.57 -3.39 -6.03
CA TYR A 5 -15.59 -4.30 -5.52
C TYR A 5 -16.94 -4.13 -6.24
N GLU A 6 -17.41 -2.89 -6.41
CA GLU A 6 -18.65 -2.60 -7.15
C GLU A 6 -18.60 -3.09 -8.60
N LYS A 7 -17.46 -2.91 -9.26
CA LYS A 7 -17.28 -3.38 -10.65
C LYS A 7 -17.26 -4.89 -10.77
N ILE A 8 -16.62 -5.58 -9.83
CA ILE A 8 -16.61 -7.05 -9.81
C ILE A 8 -17.98 -7.60 -9.44
N ALA A 9 -18.66 -7.01 -8.45
CA ALA A 9 -20.04 -7.38 -8.12
C ALA A 9 -20.98 -7.19 -9.32
N TYR A 10 -20.80 -6.12 -10.09
CA TYR A 10 -21.55 -5.92 -11.34
C TYR A 10 -21.20 -6.96 -12.40
N LEU A 11 -19.92 -7.31 -12.57
CA LEU A 11 -19.50 -8.40 -13.49
C LEU A 11 -20.14 -9.73 -13.09
N ASN A 12 -20.10 -10.10 -11.82
CA ASN A 12 -20.73 -11.31 -11.31
C ASN A 12 -22.25 -11.31 -11.56
N GLY A 13 -22.93 -10.20 -11.30
CA GLY A 13 -24.35 -10.06 -11.60
C GLY A 13 -24.67 -10.22 -13.09
N LEU A 14 -23.79 -9.77 -13.98
CA LEU A 14 -23.93 -10.01 -15.42
C LEU A 14 -23.71 -11.48 -15.78
N LEU A 15 -22.70 -12.14 -15.20
CA LEU A 15 -22.41 -13.56 -15.44
C LEU A 15 -23.57 -14.45 -14.97
N ASP A 16 -24.13 -14.16 -13.80
CA ASP A 16 -25.32 -14.82 -13.27
C ASP A 16 -26.53 -14.61 -14.19
N GLY A 17 -26.74 -13.38 -14.68
CA GLY A 17 -27.83 -13.06 -15.60
C GLY A 17 -27.69 -13.69 -17.00
N MET A 18 -26.51 -14.19 -17.35
CA MET A 18 -26.23 -14.90 -18.60
C MET A 18 -26.40 -16.43 -18.46
N ASP A 19 -26.82 -16.93 -17.30
CA ASP A 19 -26.92 -18.37 -17.00
C ASP A 19 -25.60 -19.12 -17.27
N ILE A 20 -24.46 -18.47 -17.02
CA ILE A 20 -23.14 -19.10 -17.15
C ILE A 20 -22.86 -19.91 -15.89
N ASP A 21 -22.73 -21.24 -16.04
CA ASP A 21 -22.41 -22.14 -14.94
C ASP A 21 -21.10 -22.92 -15.14
N LYS A 22 -20.62 -23.57 -14.07
CA LYS A 22 -19.38 -24.36 -14.06
C LYS A 22 -19.45 -25.64 -14.93
N ASN A 23 -20.63 -26.01 -15.42
CA ASN A 23 -20.90 -27.14 -16.29
C ASN A 23 -21.14 -26.74 -17.75
N GLY A 24 -21.19 -25.43 -18.04
CA GLY A 24 -21.46 -24.84 -19.34
C GLY A 24 -20.29 -24.88 -20.32
N SER A 25 -20.30 -23.93 -21.28
CA SER A 25 -19.29 -23.84 -22.33
C SER A 25 -17.88 -23.58 -21.78
N LYS A 26 -16.85 -23.92 -22.56
CA LYS A 26 -15.46 -23.69 -22.14
C LYS A 26 -15.19 -22.20 -21.93
N GLU A 27 -15.80 -21.37 -22.75
CA GLU A 27 -15.76 -19.91 -22.70
C GLU A 27 -16.44 -19.38 -21.43
N GLY A 28 -17.59 -19.94 -21.03
CA GLY A 28 -18.28 -19.58 -19.80
C GLY A 28 -17.47 -19.92 -18.54
N LYS A 29 -16.85 -21.10 -18.51
CA LYS A 29 -15.94 -21.49 -17.42
C LYS A 29 -14.72 -20.57 -17.34
N ALA A 30 -14.17 -20.16 -18.48
CA ALA A 30 -13.06 -19.22 -18.51
C ALA A 30 -13.46 -17.84 -17.96
N LEU A 31 -14.66 -17.34 -18.32
CA LEU A 31 -15.18 -16.08 -17.78
C LEU A 31 -15.43 -16.14 -16.27
N LEU A 32 -15.99 -17.24 -15.75
CA LEU A 32 -16.14 -17.46 -14.31
C LEU A 32 -14.79 -17.42 -13.60
N LEU A 33 -13.79 -18.14 -14.13
CA LEU A 33 -12.45 -18.13 -13.58
C LEU A 33 -11.81 -16.73 -13.61
N VAL A 34 -12.04 -15.95 -14.66
CA VAL A 34 -11.58 -14.56 -14.72
C VAL A 34 -12.23 -13.73 -13.61
N SER A 35 -13.52 -13.91 -13.34
CA SER A 35 -14.20 -13.20 -12.25
C SER A 35 -13.61 -13.57 -10.89
N GLU A 36 -13.43 -14.87 -10.62
CA GLU A 36 -12.80 -15.38 -9.39
C GLU A 36 -11.38 -14.80 -9.20
N ILE A 37 -10.55 -14.79 -10.26
CA ILE A 37 -9.20 -14.21 -10.19
C ILE A 37 -9.25 -12.71 -9.90
N LEU A 38 -10.22 -11.98 -10.46
CA LEU A 38 -10.36 -10.55 -10.21
C LEU A 38 -10.75 -10.27 -8.75
N GLU A 39 -11.62 -11.10 -8.14
CA GLU A 39 -11.95 -11.03 -6.71
C GLU A 39 -10.70 -11.23 -5.85
N ASP A 40 -9.92 -12.28 -6.15
CA ASP A 40 -8.68 -12.56 -5.43
C ASP A 40 -7.69 -11.40 -5.53
N ILE A 41 -7.53 -10.80 -6.72
CA ILE A 41 -6.67 -9.63 -6.92
C ILE A 41 -7.14 -8.45 -6.07
N VAL A 42 -8.44 -8.21 -5.98
CA VAL A 42 -8.99 -7.12 -5.18
C VAL A 42 -8.72 -7.34 -3.69
N SER A 43 -8.90 -8.57 -3.19
CA SER A 43 -8.54 -8.90 -1.80
C SER A 43 -7.06 -8.68 -1.52
N ILE A 44 -6.17 -9.13 -2.40
CA ILE A 44 -4.71 -8.97 -2.23
C ILE A 44 -4.32 -7.48 -2.25
N VAL A 45 -4.96 -6.68 -3.08
CA VAL A 45 -4.69 -5.23 -3.14
C VAL A 45 -5.17 -4.53 -1.88
N GLU A 46 -6.29 -4.97 -1.28
CA GLU A 46 -6.78 -4.43 -0.01
C GLU A 46 -5.82 -4.76 1.14
N ASP A 47 -5.34 -6.00 1.22
CA ASP A 47 -4.32 -6.39 2.20
C ASP A 47 -3.04 -5.57 2.03
N LEU A 48 -2.62 -5.33 0.78
CA LEU A 48 -1.43 -4.51 0.48
C LEU A 48 -1.59 -3.04 0.89
N ASP A 49 -2.80 -2.48 0.75
CA ASP A 49 -3.12 -1.10 1.15
C ASP A 49 -2.94 -0.94 2.68
N VAL A 50 -3.41 -1.92 3.44
CA VAL A 50 -3.23 -1.98 4.91
C VAL A 50 -1.76 -2.11 5.29
N ASP A 51 -1.03 -3.06 4.68
CA ASP A 51 0.39 -3.24 4.94
C ASP A 51 1.21 -1.97 4.61
N GLN A 52 0.79 -1.21 3.60
CA GLN A 52 1.41 0.07 3.25
C GLN A 52 1.14 1.14 4.32
N GLU A 53 -0.10 1.25 4.81
CA GLU A 53 -0.45 2.19 5.88
C GLU A 53 0.37 1.91 7.14
N GLU A 54 0.50 0.63 7.54
CA GLU A 54 1.35 0.24 8.67
C GLU A 54 2.83 0.61 8.43
N MET A 55 3.33 0.48 7.20
CA MET A 55 4.69 0.86 6.85
C MET A 55 4.92 2.37 6.96
N GLU A 56 3.95 3.19 6.56
CA GLU A 56 4.00 4.65 6.71
C GLU A 56 4.09 5.05 8.19
N ASP A 57 3.36 4.37 9.07
CA ASP A 57 3.47 4.55 10.52
C ASP A 57 4.86 4.19 11.04
N TYR A 58 5.43 3.05 10.61
CA TYR A 58 6.80 2.66 11.01
C TYR A 58 7.85 3.66 10.54
N VAL A 59 7.74 4.15 9.30
CA VAL A 59 8.67 5.15 8.75
C VAL A 59 8.57 6.45 9.53
N SER A 60 7.35 6.87 9.87
CA SER A 60 7.12 8.07 10.69
C SER A 60 7.72 7.95 12.08
N ALA A 61 7.62 6.77 12.71
CA ALA A 61 8.23 6.52 14.01
C ALA A 61 9.77 6.56 13.96
N ILE A 62 10.37 6.03 12.88
CA ILE A 62 11.82 6.12 12.66
C ILE A 62 12.25 7.58 12.49
N ASP A 63 11.50 8.38 11.73
CA ASP A 63 11.78 9.81 11.53
C ASP A 63 11.72 10.60 12.85
N GLU A 64 10.73 10.31 13.70
CA GLU A 64 10.62 10.90 15.04
C GLU A 64 11.80 10.52 15.94
N ASP A 65 12.17 9.23 15.97
CA ASP A 65 13.33 8.74 16.74
C ASP A 65 14.64 9.38 16.25
N LEU A 66 14.84 9.50 14.94
CA LEU A 66 16.01 10.16 14.35
C LEU A 66 16.04 11.64 14.71
N SER A 67 14.92 12.35 14.58
CA SER A 67 14.80 13.76 14.99
C SER A 67 15.15 13.95 16.46
N SER A 68 14.75 13.02 17.34
CA SER A 68 15.12 13.08 18.76
C SER A 68 16.63 12.97 18.97
N ILE A 69 17.29 12.07 18.24
CA ILE A 69 18.75 11.88 18.30
C ILE A 69 19.47 13.10 17.72
N GLU A 70 19.00 13.63 16.60
CA GLU A 70 19.56 14.84 15.99
C GLU A 70 19.51 16.00 16.96
N ASN A 71 18.37 16.25 17.61
CA ASN A 71 18.28 17.30 18.62
C ASN A 71 19.26 17.04 19.80
N GLU A 72 19.36 15.81 20.33
CA GLU A 72 20.30 15.52 21.43
C GLU A 72 21.77 15.75 21.03
N ILE A 73 22.16 15.39 19.80
CA ILE A 73 23.55 15.53 19.33
C ILE A 73 23.85 16.98 18.89
N PHE A 74 22.95 17.63 18.16
CA PHE A 74 23.18 18.95 17.58
C PHE A 74 22.89 20.09 18.58
N ASP A 75 21.95 19.93 19.52
CA ASP A 75 21.76 20.92 20.60
C ASP A 75 22.95 20.93 21.59
N GLU A 76 23.64 19.81 21.78
CA GLU A 76 24.90 19.77 22.57
C GLU A 76 26.10 20.36 21.84
N LEU A 77 26.03 20.52 20.50
CA LEU A 77 27.10 21.10 19.70
C LEU A 77 27.00 22.63 19.56
N ASP A 78 25.84 23.26 19.80
CA ASP A 78 25.64 24.73 19.62
C ASP A 78 26.56 25.61 20.50
N ASP A 79 27.11 25.08 21.60
CA ASP A 79 28.10 25.77 22.43
C ASP A 79 29.58 25.55 21.98
N ASP A 80 29.85 24.63 21.04
CA ASP A 80 31.19 24.25 20.53
C ASP A 80 31.31 24.33 18.97
N LEU A 81 30.31 24.91 18.27
CA LEU A 81 30.22 24.96 16.79
C LEU A 81 31.14 25.99 16.08
N ASP A 82 32.00 26.73 16.80
CA ASP A 82 32.95 27.66 16.15
C ASP A 82 34.03 26.94 15.31
N ASP A 83 34.16 25.61 15.41
CA ASP A 83 35.16 24.79 14.68
C ASP A 83 34.55 23.82 13.62
N LEU A 84 33.23 23.85 13.35
CA LEU A 84 32.52 22.89 12.50
C LEU A 84 32.07 23.45 11.12
N ASP A 85 32.88 24.32 10.53
CA ASP A 85 32.70 24.83 9.15
C ASP A 85 32.78 23.75 8.04
N ASP A 86 33.10 22.48 8.37
CA ASP A 86 33.34 21.39 7.41
C ASP A 86 32.24 20.29 7.40
N ILE A 87 31.16 20.40 8.18
CA ILE A 87 30.03 19.46 8.05
C ILE A 87 29.08 19.98 6.97
N GLU A 88 29.24 19.46 5.76
CA GLU A 88 28.27 19.64 4.68
C GLU A 88 26.95 18.96 5.10
N ILE A 89 26.03 19.76 5.64
CA ILE A 89 24.63 19.35 5.84
C ILE A 89 24.09 19.08 4.43
N ILE A 90 23.93 17.81 4.09
CA ILE A 90 23.16 17.42 2.92
C ILE A 90 21.70 17.60 3.32
N GLU A 91 21.18 18.81 3.12
CA GLU A 91 19.74 19.05 3.09
C GLU A 91 19.18 18.31 1.87
N GLU A 92 18.30 17.33 2.10
CA GLU A 92 17.43 16.75 1.06
C GLU A 92 15.99 17.27 1.22
#